data_AF-A0A836P046-F1
#
_entry.id   AF-A0A836P046-F1
#
_cell.length_a   1.000
_cell.length_b   1.000
_cell.length_c   1.000
_cell.angle_alpha   90.00
_cell.angle_beta   90.00
_cell.angle_gamma   90.00
#
_symmetry.space_group_name_H-M   'P 1'
#
loop_
_entity.id
_entity.type
_entity.pdbx_description
1 polymer ?
#
loop_
_entity_poly.entity_id
_entity_poly.type
_entity_poly.pdbx_seq_one_letter_code
_entity_poly.pdbx_strand_id
1 'polypeptide(L)'
;EVALAAGFNSLRRFNAAFLQGCGMPPSALRKQRAEVPGGELTLRLGYRPPLDLPAMLAFLQRRAITGIEQVDASGYRRVIGPPGSASVIEVSAAAQRKELLLRIGATDPRQIPQIVRRVRRLFDLDADLQAVHATLAPEPLLAEAIARRPGLRVPGGWDGFMT
;
A
#
# COMPACT_ATOMS: atom_id res chain seq x y z
N GLU A 1 6.30 23.56 -9.89
CA GLU A 1 5.75 23.28 -8.54
C GLU A 1 5.55 21.79 -8.25
N VAL A 2 4.86 21.00 -9.09
CA VAL A 2 4.61 19.55 -8.85
C VAL A 2 5.88 18.71 -8.64
N ALA A 3 6.92 18.91 -9.45
CA ALA A 3 8.17 18.17 -9.32
C ALA A 3 8.86 18.38 -7.96
N LEU A 4 8.88 19.64 -7.49
CA LEU A 4 9.50 20.01 -6.21
C LEU A 4 8.69 19.46 -5.03
N ALA A 5 7.35 19.54 -5.09
CA ALA A 5 6.44 18.98 -4.10
C ALA A 5 6.50 17.44 -4.04
N ALA A 6 6.87 16.78 -5.13
CA ALA A 6 7.12 15.34 -5.20
C ALA A 6 8.55 14.93 -4.78
N GLY A 7 9.36 15.88 -4.30
CA GLY A 7 10.73 15.63 -3.82
C GLY A 7 11.80 15.59 -4.91
N PHE A 8 11.48 16.02 -6.13
CA PHE A 8 12.44 16.11 -7.23
C PHE A 8 13.00 17.53 -7.36
N ASN A 9 14.33 17.63 -7.35
CA ASN A 9 15.03 18.91 -7.50
C ASN A 9 15.03 19.46 -8.95
N SER A 10 14.31 18.81 -9.88
CA SER A 10 14.16 19.24 -11.27
C SER A 10 12.97 18.56 -11.97
N LEU A 11 12.24 19.34 -12.77
CA LEU A 11 11.17 18.85 -13.66
C LEU A 11 11.63 17.76 -14.62
N ARG A 12 12.89 17.82 -15.09
CA ARG A 12 13.44 16.82 -16.01
C ARG A 12 13.63 15.47 -15.33
N ARG A 13 14.10 15.44 -14.08
CA ARG A 13 14.25 14.22 -13.29
C ARG A 13 12.90 13.62 -12.89
N PHE A 14 11.94 14.48 -12.54
CA PHE A 14 10.55 14.05 -12.31
C PHE A 14 9.96 13.39 -13.56
N ASN A 15 10.06 14.03 -14.73
CA ASN A 15 9.54 13.49 -15.99
C ASN A 15 10.24 12.18 -16.39
N ALA A 16 11.56 12.07 -16.18
CA ALA A 16 12.30 10.84 -16.45
C ALA A 16 11.87 9.69 -15.53
N ALA A 17 11.69 9.96 -14.22
CA ALA A 17 11.18 8.96 -13.28
C ALA A 17 9.73 8.54 -13.62
N PHE A 18 8.90 9.48 -14.06
CA PHE A 18 7.54 9.20 -14.51
C PHE A 18 7.51 8.37 -15.79
N LEU A 19 8.37 8.68 -16.76
CA LEU A 19 8.54 7.89 -17.99
C LEU A 19 9.03 6.48 -17.69
N GLN A 20 10.00 6.32 -16.79
CA GLN A 20 10.51 5.00 -16.39
C GLN A 20 9.48 4.17 -15.62
N GLY A 21 8.68 4.81 -14.74
CA GLY A 21 7.69 4.11 -13.92
C GLY A 21 6.35 3.86 -14.61
N CYS A 22 5.87 4.79 -15.44
CA CYS A 22 4.54 4.75 -16.05
C CYS A 22 4.57 4.48 -17.57
N GLY A 23 5.75 4.42 -18.19
CA GLY A 23 5.90 4.23 -19.64
C GLY A 23 5.46 5.43 -20.49
N MET A 24 5.06 6.54 -19.87
CA MET A 24 4.58 7.74 -20.55
C MET A 24 4.85 9.02 -19.75
N PRO A 25 5.00 10.18 -20.41
CA PRO A 25 5.25 11.44 -19.72
C PRO A 25 3.96 11.98 -19.06
N PRO A 26 4.06 12.76 -17.96
CA PRO A 26 2.89 13.23 -17.21
C PRO A 26 1.88 14.03 -18.05
N SER A 27 2.36 14.74 -19.08
CA SER A 27 1.53 15.53 -20.00
C SER A 27 0.65 14.66 -20.89
N ALA A 28 1.13 13.48 -21.32
CA ALA A 28 0.34 12.53 -22.10
C ALA A 28 -0.75 11.88 -21.23
N LEU A 29 -0.39 11.52 -20.00
CA LEU A 29 -1.34 11.00 -19.00
C LEU A 29 -2.45 12.02 -18.70
N ARG A 30 -2.12 13.31 -18.58
CA ARG A 30 -3.08 14.38 -18.31
C ARG A 30 -4.05 14.62 -19.47
N LYS A 31 -3.63 14.36 -20.71
CA LYS A 31 -4.49 14.42 -21.91
C LYS A 31 -5.41 13.20 -22.03
N GLN A 32 -5.02 12.05 -21.47
CA GLN A 32 -5.84 10.83 -21.41
C GLN A 32 -6.81 10.81 -20.24
N ARG A 33 -6.92 11.90 -19.48
CA ARG A 33 -7.78 11.97 -18.31
C ARG A 33 -9.24 11.94 -18.75
N ALA A 34 -9.82 10.74 -18.81
CA ALA A 34 -11.24 10.58 -18.64
C ALA A 34 -11.59 11.15 -17.25
N GLU A 35 -12.61 12.01 -17.18
CA GLU A 35 -13.18 12.39 -15.90
C GLU A 35 -13.56 11.10 -15.17
N VAL A 36 -12.90 10.82 -14.05
CA VAL A 36 -13.27 9.68 -13.20
C VAL A 36 -14.51 10.13 -12.44
N PRO A 37 -15.72 9.62 -12.78
CA PRO A 37 -16.93 10.03 -12.09
C PRO A 37 -16.81 9.56 -10.62
N GLY A 38 -16.98 10.47 -9.67
CA GLY A 38 -17.03 10.13 -8.23
C GLY A 38 -15.75 10.40 -7.42
N GLY A 39 -14.66 10.91 -8.01
CA GLY A 39 -13.49 11.37 -7.25
C GLY A 39 -12.67 10.26 -6.55
N GLU A 40 -12.95 9.00 -6.87
CA GLU A 40 -12.22 7.84 -6.33
C GLU A 40 -10.97 7.53 -7.18
N LEU A 41 -9.86 7.23 -6.52
CA LEU A 41 -8.59 6.87 -7.13
C LEU A 41 -8.23 5.43 -6.76
N THR A 42 -7.94 4.59 -7.75
CA THR A 42 -7.37 3.25 -7.52
C THR A 42 -5.90 3.21 -7.90
N LEU A 43 -5.05 2.85 -6.94
CA LEU A 43 -3.62 2.66 -7.11
C LEU A 43 -3.25 1.18 -6.98
N ARG A 44 -2.24 0.76 -7.72
CA ARG A 44 -1.66 -0.59 -7.62
C ARG A 44 -0.38 -0.52 -6.79
N LEU A 45 -0.33 -1.28 -5.71
CA LEU A 45 0.82 -1.35 -4.81
C LEU A 45 1.52 -2.69 -5.00
N GLY A 46 2.61 -2.68 -5.76
CA GLY A 46 3.46 -3.87 -5.92
C GLY A 46 4.17 -4.24 -4.62
N TYR A 47 4.35 -5.55 -4.42
CA TYR A 47 5.13 -6.13 -3.33
C TYR A 47 6.05 -7.24 -3.86
N ARG A 48 7.09 -7.58 -3.11
CA ARG A 48 7.94 -8.74 -3.42
C ARG A 48 7.23 -10.00 -2.96
N PRO A 49 6.81 -10.93 -3.85
CA PRO A 49 6.18 -12.16 -3.40
C PRO A 49 7.17 -13.05 -2.62
N PRO A 50 6.69 -13.92 -1.73
CA PRO A 50 5.27 -14.15 -1.40
C PRO A 50 4.71 -13.16 -0.34
N LEU A 51 3.37 -13.09 -0.30
CA LEU A 51 2.57 -12.42 0.73
C LEU A 51 1.45 -13.36 1.18
N ASP A 52 1.42 -13.71 2.46
CA ASP A 52 0.32 -14.46 3.10
C ASP A 52 -0.79 -13.48 3.51
N LEU A 53 -1.56 -13.01 2.51
CA LEU A 53 -2.62 -12.04 2.71
C LEU A 53 -3.73 -12.54 3.67
N PRO A 54 -4.17 -13.81 3.62
CA PRO A 54 -5.11 -14.33 4.62
C PRO A 54 -4.60 -14.19 6.06
N ALA A 55 -3.31 -14.48 6.33
CA ALA A 55 -2.73 -14.27 7.66
C ALA A 55 -2.70 -12.79 8.05
N MET A 56 -2.32 -11.91 7.12
CA MET A 56 -2.30 -10.46 7.30
C MET A 56 -3.69 -9.93 7.66
N LEU A 57 -4.72 -10.27 6.88
CA LEU A 57 -6.10 -9.84 7.15
C LEU A 57 -6.63 -10.42 8.46
N ALA A 58 -6.33 -11.68 8.78
CA ALA A 58 -6.70 -12.28 10.06
C ALA A 58 -6.02 -11.58 11.26
N PHE A 59 -4.77 -11.13 11.10
CA PHE A 59 -4.07 -10.36 12.12
C PHE A 59 -4.73 -8.99 12.33
N LEU A 60 -5.02 -8.28 11.24
CA LEU A 60 -5.64 -6.95 11.28
C LEU A 60 -7.06 -7.01 11.82
N GLN A 61 -7.84 -8.04 11.44
CA GLN A 61 -9.22 -8.22 11.89
C GLN A 61 -9.32 -8.35 13.42
N ARG A 62 -8.39 -9.08 14.07
CA ARG A 62 -8.36 -9.23 15.53
C ARG A 62 -8.08 -7.92 16.27
N ARG A 63 -7.53 -6.92 15.58
CA ARG A 63 -7.14 -5.61 16.13
C ARG A 63 -7.97 -4.46 15.55
N ALA A 64 -8.99 -4.79 14.75
CA ALA A 64 -9.77 -3.79 14.04
C ALA A 64 -10.49 -2.88 15.02
N ILE A 65 -10.30 -1.58 14.83
CA ILE A 65 -10.93 -0.57 15.68
C ILE A 65 -12.37 -0.36 15.22
N THR A 66 -13.33 -0.72 16.09
CA THR A 66 -14.76 -0.60 15.80
C THR A 66 -15.12 0.82 15.37
N GLY A 67 -15.82 0.94 14.23
CA GLY A 67 -16.23 2.22 13.66
C GLY A 67 -15.16 2.95 12.84
N ILE A 68 -13.90 2.50 12.88
CA ILE A 68 -12.80 3.07 12.07
C ILE A 68 -12.33 2.08 11.02
N GLU A 69 -12.22 0.80 11.38
CA GLU A 69 -11.69 -0.26 10.54
C GLU A 69 -12.71 -1.39 10.34
N GLN A 70 -12.73 -1.93 9.14
CA GLN A 70 -13.45 -3.14 8.79
C GLN A 70 -12.50 -4.05 8.03
N VAL A 71 -12.39 -5.30 8.47
CA VAL A 71 -11.50 -6.29 7.87
C VAL A 71 -12.23 -7.60 7.72
N ASP A 72 -12.16 -8.18 6.53
CA ASP A 72 -12.72 -9.48 6.20
C ASP A 72 -11.80 -10.21 5.21
N ALA A 73 -12.29 -11.31 4.62
CA ALA A 73 -11.52 -12.10 3.66
C ALA A 73 -11.29 -11.38 2.32
N SER A 74 -12.11 -10.37 1.98
CA SER A 74 -11.99 -9.60 0.74
C SER A 74 -10.96 -8.48 0.83
N GLY A 75 -10.71 -7.98 2.05
CA GLY A 75 -9.71 -6.94 2.25
C GLY A 75 -9.85 -6.17 3.55
N TYR A 76 -9.29 -4.97 3.52
CA TYR A 76 -9.19 -4.04 4.63
C TYR A 76 -9.78 -2.70 4.21
N ARG A 77 -10.65 -2.13 5.04
CA ARG A 77 -11.23 -0.80 4.85
C ARG A 77 -11.01 0.05 6.10
N ARG A 78 -10.70 1.33 5.89
CA ARG A 78 -10.46 2.29 6.98
C ARG A 78 -10.95 3.69 6.64
N VAL A 79 -11.53 4.37 7.63
CA VAL A 79 -11.74 5.83 7.62
C VAL A 79 -10.45 6.58 7.95
N ILE A 80 -10.11 7.60 7.18
CA ILE A 80 -8.91 8.43 7.32
C ILE A 80 -9.27 9.93 7.31
N GLY A 81 -8.40 10.75 7.90
CA GLY A 81 -8.58 12.21 7.93
C GLY A 81 -9.40 12.71 9.13
N PRO A 82 -9.47 14.03 9.33
CA PRO A 82 -10.20 14.61 10.45
C PRO A 82 -11.72 14.58 10.21
N PRO A 83 -12.53 14.74 11.28
CA PRO A 83 -13.97 14.95 11.15
C PRO A 83 -14.29 16.11 10.18
N GLY A 84 -15.32 15.93 9.36
CA GLY A 84 -15.74 16.93 8.35
C GLY A 84 -14.98 16.88 7.02
N SER A 85 -13.84 16.18 6.94
CA SER A 85 -13.14 15.90 5.68
C SER A 85 -12.62 14.46 5.61
N ALA A 86 -13.35 13.53 6.25
CA ALA A 86 -12.98 12.13 6.30
C ALA A 86 -13.10 11.49 4.92
N SER A 87 -12.21 10.56 4.64
CA SER A 87 -12.21 9.74 3.42
C SER A 87 -12.09 8.28 3.80
N VAL A 88 -12.43 7.38 2.89
CA VAL A 88 -12.27 5.94 3.10
C VAL A 88 -11.21 5.40 2.17
N ILE A 89 -10.37 4.52 2.70
CA ILE A 89 -9.49 3.68 1.90
C ILE A 89 -9.93 2.23 1.95
N GLU A 90 -9.68 1.52 0.86
CA GLU A 90 -9.92 0.08 0.74
C GLU A 90 -8.69 -0.58 0.11
N VAL A 91 -8.27 -1.70 0.69
CA VAL A 91 -7.13 -2.49 0.24
C VAL A 91 -7.59 -3.91 -0.02
N SER A 92 -7.38 -4.39 -1.25
CA SER A 92 -7.73 -5.75 -1.67
C SER A 92 -6.64 -6.36 -2.56
N ALA A 93 -6.70 -7.67 -2.78
CA ALA A 93 -5.77 -8.34 -3.70
C ALA A 93 -6.10 -8.05 -5.16
N ALA A 94 -5.08 -7.83 -6.00
CA ALA A 94 -5.27 -7.90 -7.45
C ALA A 94 -5.40 -9.37 -7.89
N ALA A 95 -6.46 -9.70 -8.62
CA ALA A 95 -6.78 -11.09 -8.99
C ALA A 95 -5.65 -11.85 -9.75
N GLN A 96 -4.85 -11.14 -10.54
CA GLN A 96 -3.89 -11.74 -11.48
C GLN A 96 -2.46 -11.19 -11.33
N ARG A 97 -2.20 -10.36 -10.33
CA ARG A 97 -0.91 -9.68 -10.16
C ARG A 97 -0.43 -9.75 -8.71
N LYS A 98 0.90 -9.67 -8.51
CA LYS A 98 1.52 -9.57 -7.18
C LYS A 98 1.45 -8.13 -6.66
N GLU A 99 0.23 -7.64 -6.57
CA GLU A 99 -0.12 -6.26 -6.23
C GLU A 99 -1.31 -6.25 -5.27
N LEU A 100 -1.35 -5.26 -4.38
CA LEU A 100 -2.58 -4.86 -3.70
C LEU A 100 -3.21 -3.69 -4.44
N LEU A 101 -4.54 -3.65 -4.50
CA LEU A 101 -5.30 -2.52 -5.00
C LEU A 101 -5.65 -1.62 -3.81
N LEU A 102 -5.22 -0.36 -3.87
CA LEU A 102 -5.60 0.67 -2.91
C LEU A 102 -6.62 1.60 -3.59
N ARG A 103 -7.88 1.51 -3.20
CA ARG A 103 -8.90 2.51 -3.53
C ARG A 103 -8.88 3.60 -2.47
N ILE A 104 -8.95 4.85 -2.91
CA ILE A 104 -9.00 6.04 -2.06
C ILE A 104 -10.23 6.82 -2.49
N GLY A 105 -11.12 7.11 -1.54
CA GLY A 105 -12.24 8.00 -1.76
C GLY A 105 -11.78 9.45 -2.02
N ALA A 106 -12.74 10.37 -2.12
CA ALA A 106 -12.43 11.79 -2.30
C ALA A 106 -11.47 12.28 -1.20
N THR A 107 -10.32 12.82 -1.60
CA THR A 107 -9.29 13.34 -0.70
C THR A 107 -8.47 14.42 -1.39
N ASP A 108 -7.76 15.24 -0.62
CA ASP A 108 -6.78 16.17 -1.18
C ASP A 108 -5.63 15.36 -1.83
N PRO A 109 -5.35 15.55 -3.13
CA PRO A 109 -4.29 14.82 -3.82
C PRO A 109 -2.90 14.91 -3.16
N ARG A 110 -2.65 15.98 -2.38
CA ARG A 110 -1.39 16.14 -1.62
C ARG A 110 -1.23 15.10 -0.50
N GLN A 111 -2.31 14.48 -0.04
CA GLN A 111 -2.30 13.45 1.01
C GLN A 111 -1.99 12.05 0.48
N ILE A 112 -2.23 11.80 -0.82
CA ILE A 112 -2.08 10.47 -1.44
C ILE A 112 -0.70 9.85 -1.18
N PRO A 113 0.45 10.56 -1.32
CA PRO A 113 1.75 9.95 -1.05
C PRO A 113 1.90 9.44 0.39
N GLN A 114 1.32 10.15 1.37
CA GLN A 114 1.35 9.71 2.76
C GLN A 114 0.42 8.51 3.01
N ILE A 115 -0.77 8.50 2.40
CA ILE A 115 -1.70 7.37 2.45
C ILE A 115 -1.03 6.10 1.90
N VAL A 116 -0.40 6.20 0.71
CA VAL A 116 0.34 5.09 0.11
C VAL A 116 1.44 4.59 1.04
N ARG A 117 2.24 5.50 1.62
CA ARG A 117 3.30 5.12 2.58
C ARG A 117 2.75 4.38 3.80
N ARG A 118 1.62 4.84 4.38
CA ARG A 118 0.98 4.18 5.52
C ARG A 118 0.49 2.78 5.15
N VAL A 119 -0.19 2.64 4.01
CA VAL A 119 -0.68 1.32 3.55
C VAL A 119 0.48 0.37 3.26
N ARG A 120 1.56 0.84 2.63
CA ARG A 120 2.76 0.02 2.40
C ARG A 120 3.39 -0.48 3.70
N ARG A 121 3.41 0.34 4.75
CA ARG A 121 3.90 -0.07 6.09
C ARG A 121 2.94 -1.00 6.81
N LEU A 122 1.65 -0.70 6.80
CA LEU A 122 0.60 -1.51 7.43
C LEU A 122 0.66 -2.95 6.92
N PHE A 123 0.82 -3.13 5.60
CA PHE A 123 0.93 -4.44 4.96
C PHE A 123 2.37 -4.93 4.77
N ASP A 124 3.37 -4.17 5.22
CA ASP A 124 4.80 -4.48 5.08
C ASP A 124 5.21 -4.88 3.65
N LEU A 125 4.74 -4.12 2.65
CA LEU A 125 4.89 -4.44 1.23
C LEU A 125 6.34 -4.30 0.72
N ASP A 126 7.17 -3.59 1.46
CA ASP A 126 8.56 -3.30 1.12
C ASP A 126 9.54 -4.34 1.72
N ALA A 127 9.08 -5.27 2.56
CA ALA A 127 9.94 -6.27 3.18
C ALA A 127 10.67 -7.14 2.15
N ASP A 128 11.96 -7.35 2.39
CA ASP A 128 12.80 -8.31 1.71
C ASP A 128 12.81 -9.63 2.48
N LEU A 129 11.80 -10.45 2.23
CA LEU A 129 11.68 -11.75 2.90
C LEU A 129 12.83 -12.70 2.57
N GLN A 130 13.51 -12.54 1.43
CA GLN A 130 14.66 -13.38 1.12
C GLN A 130 15.81 -13.11 2.09
N ALA A 131 16.12 -11.83 2.33
CA ALA A 131 17.14 -11.44 3.29
C ALA A 131 16.77 -11.85 4.74
N VAL A 132 15.50 -11.66 5.12
CA VAL A 132 14.99 -12.07 6.43
C VAL A 132 15.10 -13.58 6.61
N HIS A 133 14.61 -14.37 5.64
CA HIS A 133 14.68 -15.82 5.71
C HIS A 133 16.12 -16.33 5.75
N ALA A 134 17.03 -15.76 4.95
CA ALA A 134 18.43 -16.16 4.97
C ALA A 134 19.08 -15.97 6.35
N THR A 135 18.66 -14.94 7.08
CA THR A 135 19.15 -14.65 8.44
C THR A 135 18.57 -15.62 9.48
N LEU A 136 17.29 -16.00 9.33
CA LEU A 136 16.57 -16.81 10.33
C LEU A 136 16.64 -18.32 10.06
N ALA A 137 16.89 -18.75 8.82
CA ALA A 137 16.92 -20.15 8.41
C ALA A 137 17.98 -21.05 9.10
N PRO A 138 19.12 -20.54 9.62
CA PRO A 138 20.04 -21.36 10.39
C PRO A 138 19.44 -21.94 11.68
N GLU A 139 18.40 -21.30 12.24
CA GLU A 139 17.72 -21.77 13.44
C GLU A 139 16.59 -22.75 13.09
N PRO A 140 16.64 -24.03 13.52
CA PRO A 140 15.72 -25.07 13.04
C PRO A 140 14.23 -24.76 13.24
N LEU A 141 13.85 -24.19 14.40
CA LEU A 141 12.45 -23.85 14.69
C LEU A 141 11.94 -22.72 13.78
N LEU A 142 12.80 -21.75 13.46
CA LEU A 142 12.47 -20.65 12.57
C LEU A 142 12.44 -21.10 11.10
N ALA A 143 13.35 -21.98 10.69
CA ALA A 143 13.34 -22.58 9.37
C ALA A 143 12.02 -23.33 9.09
N GLU A 144 11.54 -24.11 10.07
CA GLU A 144 10.25 -24.80 9.96
C GLU A 144 9.07 -23.82 9.90
N ALA A 145 9.11 -22.74 10.68
CA ALA A 145 8.10 -21.67 10.61
C ALA A 145 8.07 -20.98 9.24
N ILE A 146 9.24 -20.67 8.67
CA ILE A 146 9.38 -20.08 7.34
C ILE A 146 8.83 -21.03 6.27
N ALA A 147 9.16 -22.32 6.34
CA ALA A 147 8.67 -23.33 5.40
C ALA A 147 7.12 -23.44 5.42
N ARG A 148 6.51 -23.34 6.61
CA ARG A 148 5.05 -23.35 6.76
C ARG A 148 4.38 -22.08 6.23
N ARG A 149 5.00 -20.91 6.41
CA ARG A 149 4.42 -19.61 6.04
C ARG A 149 5.46 -18.67 5.40
N PRO A 150 5.92 -18.95 4.16
CA PRO A 150 7.00 -18.19 3.55
C PRO A 150 6.58 -16.76 3.17
N GLY A 151 5.29 -16.45 3.15
CA GLY A 151 4.76 -15.11 2.87
C GLY A 151 4.38 -14.31 4.10
N LEU A 152 4.66 -14.82 5.30
CA LEU A 152 4.30 -14.12 6.54
C LEU A 152 5.06 -12.79 6.63
N ARG A 153 4.35 -11.74 7.03
CA ARG A 153 4.87 -10.37 7.19
C ARG A 153 4.61 -9.89 8.61
N VAL A 154 5.26 -8.79 8.98
CA VAL A 154 5.00 -8.11 10.26
C VAL A 154 4.06 -6.93 9.99
N PRO A 155 2.77 -7.02 10.32
CA PRO A 155 1.84 -5.92 10.07
C PRO A 155 2.24 -4.70 10.90
N GLY A 156 2.33 -3.54 10.26
CA GLY A 156 2.66 -2.28 10.93
C GLY A 156 1.45 -1.60 11.57
N GLY A 157 1.70 -0.54 12.33
CA GLY A 157 0.68 0.41 12.76
C GLY A 157 0.27 1.39 11.65
N TRP A 158 -0.94 1.94 11.73
CA TRP A 158 -1.37 3.03 10.83
C TRP A 158 -0.65 4.36 11.12
N ASP A 159 -0.35 4.60 12.39
CA ASP A 159 0.49 5.68 12.88
C ASP A 159 1.32 5.21 14.09
N GLY A 160 2.15 6.10 14.63
CA GLY A 160 3.03 5.77 15.76
C GLY A 160 2.33 5.61 17.12
N PHE A 161 1.02 5.86 17.20
CA PHE A 161 0.23 5.70 18.42
C PHE A 161 -0.62 4.43 18.40
N MET A 162 -0.88 3.89 17.20
CA MET A 162 -1.56 2.61 16.99
C MET A 162 -0.54 1.51 16.69
N THR A 163 -0.02 0.86 17.73
CA THR A 163 0.82 -0.37 17.62
C THR A 163 0.09 -1.58 18.15
#